data_AF-A0A7C5EN66-F1
#
_entry.id   AF-A0A7C5EN66-F1
#
_cell.length_a   1.000
_cell.length_b   1.000
_cell.length_c   1.000
_cell.angle_alpha   90.00
_cell.angle_beta   90.00
_cell.angle_gamma   90.00
#
_symmetry.space_group_name_H-M   'P 1'
#
loop_
_entity.id
_entity.type
_entity.pdbx_description
1 polymer ?
#
loop_
_entity_poly.entity_id
_entity_poly.type
_entity_poly.pdbx_seq_one_letter_code
_entity_poly.pdbx_strand_id
1 'polypeptide(L)'
;MANSSSPSETGTVPRGKSAVADPATRIAELEERIETYEAWIRRASQVCQSAARGDLEPRLLGINVTGDFAEMLHGINHLLDLSDAFVREAGAALRSASRGEFFRKVLTTGMLGSFRRTSTIINEAAEEMERKNAAVERDLRAARRREELAAEFESSLQEIVSTVARAAMALQETAGSLRETAQRTHTKLDAVTSLTEDTCADADRIAAATDELSEAVREIGDQASASSVSAHEALETSTRSGERVTQLAAASQEIKTISELIQGIAAQTNLLALNATVEAARAGEAGRSFAVVANEVKRLAEKTGTATHDIDGQIKDIQTATNAVVEENVKIGAVVSRMDEFSAKIASSIQEQTEVTARINDSARNAAGATRNIVNNLTHVMQDAKETGDSAEQLFRSAMDLSELGERLQSQVDTFLEEITGRHEESDDRHRSPRP
;
A
#
# COMPACT_ATOMS: atom_id res chain seq x y z
N MET A 1 -92.24 82.65 -0.50
CA MET A 1 -91.41 83.10 0.65
C MET A 1 -92.13 82.65 1.90
N ALA A 2 -91.56 81.81 2.77
CA ALA A 2 -92.32 81.42 3.97
C ALA A 2 -91.38 81.02 5.11
N ASN A 3 -91.26 81.85 6.14
CA ASN A 3 -92.09 81.94 7.35
C ASN A 3 -91.54 80.96 8.42
N SER A 4 -90.75 81.40 9.41
CA SER A 4 -90.97 82.37 10.50
C SER A 4 -91.70 81.75 11.70
N SER A 5 -91.23 82.08 12.91
CA SER A 5 -91.97 81.89 14.16
C SER A 5 -91.49 82.92 15.18
N SER A 6 -92.25 84.01 15.29
CA SER A 6 -92.58 84.61 16.59
C SER A 6 -93.78 83.84 17.16
N PRO A 7 -93.96 83.80 18.49
CA PRO A 7 -95.31 83.99 18.99
C PRO A 7 -95.35 84.88 20.25
N SER A 8 -96.16 85.95 20.20
CA SER A 8 -96.84 86.49 21.38
C SER A 8 -97.96 87.43 20.92
N GLU A 9 -99.18 86.91 20.98
CA GLU A 9 -100.43 87.53 21.45
C GLU A 9 -100.65 89.04 21.25
N THR A 10 -101.59 89.38 20.37
CA THR A 10 -102.70 90.30 20.72
C THR A 10 -103.95 89.81 19.98
N GLY A 11 -105.03 89.63 20.74
CA GLY A 11 -106.26 89.05 20.23
C GLY A 11 -107.07 90.00 19.34
N THR A 12 -107.89 89.42 18.47
CA THR A 12 -109.25 89.91 18.24
C THR A 12 -110.06 88.82 17.51
N VAL A 13 -111.18 88.48 18.13
CA VAL A 13 -112.20 87.54 17.66
C VAL A 13 -112.83 88.03 16.35
N PRO A 14 -113.21 87.12 15.43
CA PRO A 14 -114.52 87.22 14.82
C PRO A 14 -115.33 85.94 15.05
N ARG A 15 -116.54 86.17 15.56
CA ARG A 15 -117.60 85.19 15.77
C ARG A 15 -117.98 84.56 14.43
N GLY A 16 -117.74 83.26 14.27
CA GLY A 16 -118.25 82.44 13.18
C GLY A 16 -118.89 81.19 13.74
N LYS A 17 -120.20 81.23 13.94
CA LYS A 17 -121.03 80.08 14.34
C LYS A 17 -120.88 78.95 13.30
N SER A 18 -120.55 77.74 13.74
CA SER A 18 -121.02 76.52 13.08
C SER A 18 -121.17 75.41 14.10
N ALA A 19 -122.44 75.02 14.27
CA ALA A 19 -122.96 73.76 14.78
C ALA A 19 -122.16 73.03 15.87
N VAL A 20 -122.75 73.00 17.06
CA VAL A 20 -122.64 71.87 17.99
C VAL A 20 -122.86 70.59 17.17
N ALA A 21 -121.78 69.83 16.91
CA ALA A 21 -121.88 68.48 16.38
C ALA A 21 -122.64 67.64 17.40
N ASP A 22 -123.66 66.92 16.93
CA ASP A 22 -124.50 66.04 17.74
C ASP A 22 -123.61 65.09 18.57
N PRO A 23 -123.82 64.96 19.90
CA PRO A 23 -123.09 64.01 20.75
C PRO A 23 -123.02 62.60 20.15
N ALA A 24 -124.03 62.18 19.39
CA ALA A 24 -124.06 60.89 18.70
C ALA A 24 -122.99 60.76 17.58
N THR A 25 -122.75 61.82 16.80
CA THR A 25 -121.73 61.83 15.72
C THR A 25 -120.31 61.85 16.29
N ARG A 26 -120.11 62.54 17.43
CA ARG A 26 -118.81 62.58 18.10
C ARG A 26 -118.45 61.26 18.80
N ILE A 27 -119.44 60.54 19.31
CA ILE A 27 -119.27 59.20 19.88
C ILE A 27 -118.93 58.21 18.75
N ALA A 28 -119.64 58.24 17.62
CA ALA A 28 -119.36 57.38 16.47
C ALA A 28 -117.94 57.60 15.87
N GLU A 29 -117.48 58.85 15.73
CA GLU A 29 -116.11 59.17 15.30
C GLU A 29 -115.05 58.66 16.30
N LEU A 30 -115.35 58.66 17.60
CA LEU A 30 -114.46 58.15 18.64
C LEU A 30 -114.45 56.62 18.67
N GLU A 31 -115.59 55.97 18.47
CA GLU A 31 -115.72 54.51 18.36
C GLU A 31 -114.93 53.97 17.14
N GLU A 32 -115.07 54.60 15.96
CA GLU A 32 -114.31 54.22 14.76
C GLU A 32 -112.79 54.38 14.94
N ARG A 33 -112.37 55.45 15.65
CA ARG A 33 -110.95 55.70 15.94
C ARG A 33 -110.40 54.73 16.99
N ILE A 34 -111.20 54.33 17.98
CA ILE A 34 -110.85 53.29 18.97
C ILE A 34 -110.73 51.93 18.29
N GLU A 35 -111.68 51.54 17.44
CA GLU A 35 -111.60 50.28 16.67
C GLU A 35 -110.33 50.22 15.80
N THR A 36 -109.99 51.35 15.16
CA THR A 36 -108.75 51.48 14.36
C THR A 36 -107.50 51.30 15.24
N TYR A 37 -107.46 51.91 16.43
CA TYR A 37 -106.33 51.75 17.36
C TYR A 37 -106.26 50.34 17.94
N GLU A 38 -107.38 49.71 18.29
CA GLU A 38 -107.44 48.32 18.75
C GLU A 38 -106.95 47.33 17.68
N ALA A 39 -107.30 47.55 16.41
CA ALA A 39 -106.80 46.76 15.29
C ALA A 39 -105.27 46.88 15.15
N TRP A 40 -104.73 48.10 15.26
CA TRP A 40 -103.29 48.34 15.22
C TRP A 40 -102.55 47.79 16.44
N ILE A 41 -103.12 47.88 17.65
CA ILE A 41 -102.56 47.25 18.86
C ILE A 41 -102.48 45.74 18.69
N ARG A 42 -103.56 45.10 18.20
CA ARG A 42 -103.55 43.66 17.89
C ARG A 42 -102.46 43.29 16.90
N ARG A 43 -102.30 44.07 15.83
CA ARG A 43 -101.29 43.84 14.79
C ARG A 43 -99.86 44.06 15.30
N ALA A 44 -99.63 45.14 16.06
CA ALA A 44 -98.36 45.41 16.73
C ALA A 44 -97.99 44.30 17.71
N SER A 45 -98.96 43.81 18.50
CA SER A 45 -98.76 42.67 19.40
C SER A 45 -98.36 41.40 18.65
N GLN A 46 -99.03 41.08 17.53
CA GLN A 46 -98.67 39.94 16.68
C GLN A 46 -97.25 40.05 16.10
N VAL A 47 -96.87 41.23 15.60
CA VAL A 47 -95.53 41.50 15.07
C VAL A 47 -94.48 41.36 16.18
N CYS A 48 -94.70 41.95 17.35
CA CYS A 48 -93.80 41.80 18.51
C CYS A 48 -93.70 40.35 19.00
N GLN A 49 -94.80 39.58 18.98
CA GLN A 49 -94.78 38.15 19.33
C GLN A 49 -94.01 37.32 18.31
N SER A 50 -94.09 37.66 17.02
CA SER A 50 -93.32 36.99 15.96
C SER A 50 -91.83 37.26 16.13
N ALA A 51 -91.47 38.53 16.38
CA ALA A 51 -90.11 38.94 16.69
C ALA A 51 -89.54 38.27 17.95
N ALA A 52 -90.35 38.12 19.00
CA ALA A 52 -89.97 37.40 20.22
C ALA A 52 -89.70 35.90 19.99
N ARG A 53 -90.27 35.32 18.92
CA ARG A 53 -89.97 33.93 18.48
C ARG A 53 -88.78 33.85 17.51
N GLY A 54 -88.16 34.98 17.19
CA GLY A 54 -86.99 35.07 16.32
C GLY A 54 -87.31 35.37 14.85
N ASP A 55 -88.57 35.61 14.49
CA ASP A 55 -88.95 36.05 13.15
C ASP A 55 -88.99 37.59 13.09
N LEU A 56 -87.92 38.17 12.54
CA LEU A 56 -87.74 39.62 12.41
C LEU A 56 -88.18 40.15 11.04
N GLU A 57 -88.86 39.37 10.20
CA GLU A 57 -89.33 39.81 8.88
C GLU A 57 -90.66 40.59 8.90
N PRO A 58 -91.66 40.29 9.77
CA PRO A 58 -92.95 40.98 9.77
C PRO A 58 -92.82 42.49 10.03
N ARG A 59 -93.59 43.28 9.28
CA ARG A 59 -93.64 44.76 9.43
C ARG A 59 -95.06 45.27 9.56
N LEU A 60 -95.20 46.37 10.29
CA LEU A 60 -96.42 47.15 10.39
C LEU A 60 -96.52 48.06 9.14
N LEU A 61 -97.29 47.62 8.15
CA LEU A 61 -97.41 48.29 6.83
C LEU A 61 -98.73 49.04 6.70
N GLY A 62 -98.71 50.20 6.06
CA GLY A 62 -99.91 51.01 5.80
C GLY A 62 -100.43 51.76 7.02
N ILE A 63 -99.54 52.22 7.90
CA ILE A 63 -99.85 52.99 9.11
C ILE A 63 -100.62 54.26 8.69
N ASN A 64 -101.92 54.28 8.96
CA ASN A 64 -102.85 55.35 8.60
C ASN A 64 -103.32 56.16 9.83
N VAL A 65 -102.70 55.91 10.98
CA VAL A 65 -102.89 56.63 12.24
C VAL A 65 -101.85 57.75 12.35
N THR A 66 -102.13 58.80 13.11
CA THR A 66 -101.26 59.98 13.27
C THR A 66 -100.98 60.28 14.74
N GLY A 67 -99.91 61.04 15.02
CA GLY A 67 -99.45 61.35 16.38
C GLY A 67 -98.61 60.24 17.02
N ASP A 68 -98.45 60.28 18.34
CA ASP A 68 -97.54 59.43 19.13
C ASP A 68 -97.75 57.92 18.91
N PHE A 69 -98.98 57.51 18.59
CA PHE A 69 -99.29 56.10 18.31
C PHE A 69 -98.68 55.64 16.97
N ALA A 70 -98.64 56.50 15.95
CA ALA A 70 -97.95 56.22 14.70
C ALA A 70 -96.43 56.15 14.92
N GLU A 71 -95.87 57.06 15.73
CA GLU A 71 -94.46 57.01 16.12
C GLU A 71 -94.11 55.72 16.84
N MET A 72 -94.97 55.21 17.72
CA MET A 72 -94.79 53.90 18.36
C MET A 72 -94.73 52.76 17.34
N LEU A 73 -95.67 52.71 16.38
CA LEU A 73 -95.70 51.66 15.34
C LEU A 73 -94.47 51.74 14.42
N HIS A 74 -94.05 52.95 14.03
CA HIS A 74 -92.81 53.16 13.28
C HIS A 74 -91.56 52.81 14.11
N GLY A 75 -91.57 53.09 15.41
CA GLY A 75 -90.50 52.70 16.34
C GLY A 75 -90.35 51.18 16.49
N ILE A 76 -91.47 50.44 16.48
CA ILE A 76 -91.45 48.97 16.42
C ILE A 76 -90.77 48.48 15.13
N ASN A 77 -91.17 49.01 13.97
CA ASN A 77 -90.52 48.64 12.71
C ASN A 77 -89.02 48.98 12.72
N HIS A 78 -88.63 50.15 13.23
CA HIS A 78 -87.23 50.56 13.30
C HIS A 78 -86.39 49.65 14.22
N LEU A 79 -86.96 49.22 15.35
CA LEU A 79 -86.32 48.26 16.25
C LEU A 79 -86.13 46.89 15.56
N LEU A 80 -87.11 46.43 14.78
CA LEU A 80 -87.01 45.20 14.01
C LEU A 80 -85.99 45.30 12.88
N ASP A 81 -85.92 46.42 12.18
CA ASP A 81 -84.93 46.66 11.12
C ASP A 81 -83.50 46.65 11.69
N LEU A 82 -83.28 47.32 12.82
CA LEU A 82 -81.98 47.32 13.51
C LEU A 82 -81.62 45.92 14.03
N SER A 83 -82.59 45.19 14.58
CA SER A 83 -82.38 43.84 15.11
C SER A 83 -82.08 42.85 13.98
N ASP A 84 -82.81 42.89 12.86
CA ASP A 84 -82.61 42.01 11.71
C ASP A 84 -81.26 42.30 11.05
N ALA A 85 -80.94 43.57 10.80
CA ALA A 85 -79.65 43.97 10.25
C ALA A 85 -78.48 43.52 11.15
N PHE A 86 -78.61 43.67 12.47
CA PHE A 86 -77.59 43.21 13.41
C PHE A 86 -77.42 41.69 13.39
N VAL A 87 -78.51 40.92 13.47
CA VAL A 87 -78.45 39.44 13.49
C VAL A 87 -77.86 38.90 12.19
N ARG A 88 -78.27 39.47 11.04
CA ARG A 88 -77.74 39.07 9.73
C ARG A 88 -76.25 39.37 9.61
N GLU A 89 -75.81 40.57 9.99
CA GLU A 89 -74.39 40.93 9.89
C GLU A 89 -73.50 40.23 10.91
N ALA A 90 -73.94 40.13 12.18
CA ALA A 90 -73.25 39.36 13.21
C ALA A 90 -73.12 37.88 12.80
N GLY A 91 -74.21 37.27 12.32
CA GLY A 91 -74.19 35.89 11.87
C GLY A 91 -73.28 35.66 10.66
N ALA A 92 -73.23 36.60 9.72
CA ALA A 92 -72.37 36.47 8.55
C ALA A 92 -70.88 36.66 8.89
N ALA A 93 -70.54 37.63 9.74
CA ALA A 93 -69.17 37.84 10.22
C ALA A 93 -68.67 36.63 11.05
N LEU A 94 -69.49 36.12 11.98
CA LEU A 94 -69.12 34.96 12.80
C LEU A 94 -68.98 33.66 11.98
N ARG A 95 -69.85 33.44 10.98
CA ARG A 95 -69.69 32.29 10.06
C ARG A 95 -68.39 32.38 9.26
N SER A 96 -68.02 33.56 8.80
CA SER A 96 -66.74 33.81 8.13
C SER A 96 -65.57 33.49 9.07
N ALA A 97 -65.56 34.06 10.27
CA ALA A 97 -64.53 33.83 11.28
C ALA A 97 -64.39 32.34 11.67
N SER A 98 -65.51 31.59 11.75
CA SER A 98 -65.49 30.16 12.06
C SER A 98 -64.80 29.29 11.01
N ARG A 99 -64.66 29.79 9.76
CA ARG A 99 -63.92 29.14 8.68
C ARG A 99 -62.48 29.64 8.55
N GLY A 100 -62.02 30.46 9.49
CA GLY A 100 -60.71 31.11 9.42
C GLY A 100 -60.65 32.31 8.46
N GLU A 101 -61.80 32.79 7.97
CA GLU A 101 -61.91 33.91 7.04
C GLU A 101 -62.29 35.20 7.81
N PHE A 102 -61.31 36.03 8.16
CA PHE A 102 -61.53 37.20 9.03
C PHE A 102 -61.78 38.54 8.30
N PHE A 103 -61.85 38.52 6.97
CA PHE A 103 -62.02 39.74 6.15
C PHE A 103 -63.40 40.40 6.30
N ARG A 104 -64.43 39.64 6.74
CA ARG A 104 -65.80 40.15 6.89
C ARG A 104 -66.03 40.71 8.29
N LYS A 105 -66.23 42.02 8.38
CA LYS A 105 -66.59 42.73 9.63
C LYS A 105 -68.07 43.07 9.68
N VAL A 106 -68.63 43.12 10.88
CA VAL A 106 -69.99 43.64 11.12
C VAL A 106 -69.99 45.13 10.84
N LEU A 107 -70.89 45.57 9.94
CA LEU A 107 -71.07 46.99 9.62
C LEU A 107 -71.59 47.74 10.85
N THR A 108 -70.87 48.76 11.29
CA THR A 108 -71.23 49.58 12.46
C THR A 108 -72.04 50.84 12.09
N THR A 109 -72.01 51.23 10.81
CA THR A 109 -72.77 52.36 10.26
C THR A 109 -74.28 52.06 10.36
N GLY A 110 -75.03 52.93 11.03
CA GLY A 110 -76.47 52.74 11.27
C GLY A 110 -76.82 51.96 12.54
N MET A 111 -75.85 51.31 13.18
CA MET A 111 -76.05 50.66 14.48
C MET A 111 -75.93 51.68 15.62
N LEU A 112 -76.86 51.65 16.57
CA LEU A 112 -76.88 52.57 17.72
C LEU A 112 -76.86 51.82 19.05
N GLY A 113 -76.40 52.49 20.10
CA GLY A 113 -76.42 51.97 21.48
C GLY A 113 -75.78 50.60 21.64
N SER A 114 -76.55 49.63 22.15
CA SER A 114 -76.10 48.26 22.42
C SER A 114 -75.69 47.51 21.15
N PHE A 115 -76.41 47.68 20.03
CA PHE A 115 -76.08 47.01 18.76
C PHE A 115 -74.70 47.42 18.26
N ARG A 116 -74.36 48.71 18.30
CA ARG A 116 -73.03 49.20 17.90
C ARG A 116 -71.92 48.63 18.78
N ARG A 117 -72.12 48.61 20.11
CA ARG A 117 -71.13 48.05 21.05
C ARG A 117 -70.87 46.58 20.77
N THR A 118 -71.91 45.77 20.61
CA THR A 118 -71.75 44.34 20.34
C THR A 118 -71.12 44.09 18.96
N SER A 119 -71.47 44.87 17.93
CA SER A 119 -70.81 44.80 16.62
C SER A 119 -69.31 45.09 16.71
N THR A 120 -68.90 46.07 17.52
CA THR A 120 -67.48 46.37 17.78
C THR A 120 -66.79 45.20 18.48
N ILE A 121 -67.40 44.62 19.53
CA ILE A 121 -66.84 43.46 20.24
C ILE A 121 -66.66 42.26 19.29
N ILE A 122 -67.64 41.99 18.42
CA ILE A 122 -67.53 40.90 17.43
C ILE A 122 -66.35 41.15 16.47
N ASN A 123 -66.17 42.39 16.02
CA ASN A 123 -65.04 42.74 15.16
C ASN A 123 -63.70 42.61 15.90
N GLU A 124 -63.60 43.06 17.15
CA GLU A 124 -62.39 42.92 17.98
C GLU A 124 -62.05 41.45 18.25
N ALA A 125 -63.06 40.62 18.54
CA ALA A 125 -62.87 39.19 18.74
C ALA A 125 -62.41 38.48 17.45
N ALA A 126 -62.95 38.86 16.29
CA ALA A 126 -62.50 38.35 15.00
C ALA A 126 -61.04 38.74 14.71
N GLU A 127 -60.63 39.97 15.02
CA GLU A 127 -59.23 40.43 14.89
C GLU A 127 -58.28 39.71 15.87
N GLU A 128 -58.73 39.36 17.07
CA GLU A 128 -57.93 38.56 18.01
C GLU A 128 -57.79 37.11 17.52
N MET A 129 -58.87 36.51 17.01
CA MET A 129 -58.84 35.17 16.41
C MET A 129 -57.92 35.13 15.18
N GLU A 130 -57.96 36.13 14.31
CA GLU A 130 -57.04 36.26 13.17
C GLU A 130 -55.58 36.28 13.63
N ARG A 131 -55.25 37.09 14.64
CA ARG A 131 -53.89 37.16 15.20
C ARG A 131 -53.43 35.82 15.79
N LYS A 132 -54.29 35.13 16.54
CA LYS A 132 -53.96 33.81 17.12
C LYS A 132 -53.80 32.75 16.04
N ASN A 133 -54.68 32.72 15.04
CA ASN A 133 -54.59 31.76 13.93
C ASN A 133 -53.33 31.98 13.09
N ALA A 134 -52.98 33.25 12.82
CA ALA A 134 -51.72 33.59 12.15
C ALA A 134 -50.48 33.23 12.98
N ALA A 135 -50.55 33.30 14.33
CA ALA A 135 -49.48 32.83 15.20
C ALA A 135 -49.33 31.31 15.14
N VAL A 136 -50.43 30.55 15.24
CA VAL A 136 -50.43 29.08 15.13
C VAL A 136 -49.90 28.62 13.77
N GLU A 137 -50.31 29.25 12.67
CA GLU A 137 -49.77 28.92 11.35
C GLU A 137 -48.26 29.21 11.24
N ARG A 138 -47.77 30.30 11.84
CA ARG A 138 -46.33 30.60 11.87
C ARG A 138 -45.57 29.56 12.68
N ASP A 139 -46.10 29.15 13.82
CA ASP A 139 -45.49 28.14 14.68
C ASP A 139 -45.45 26.77 14.00
N LEU A 140 -46.54 26.37 13.33
CA LEU A 140 -46.59 25.13 12.53
C LEU A 140 -45.61 25.15 11.36
N ARG A 141 -45.51 26.27 10.63
CA ARG A 141 -44.51 26.42 9.55
C ARG A 141 -43.08 26.38 10.09
N ALA A 142 -42.83 27.02 11.23
CA ALA A 142 -41.53 26.98 11.90
C ALA A 142 -41.18 25.57 12.40
N ALA A 143 -42.14 24.84 12.97
CA ALA A 143 -41.95 23.45 13.40
C ALA A 143 -41.61 22.52 12.22
N ARG A 144 -42.40 22.57 11.13
CA ARG A 144 -42.10 21.79 9.91
C ARG A 144 -40.74 22.13 9.33
N ARG A 145 -40.37 23.41 9.31
CA ARG A 145 -39.05 23.82 8.81
C ARG A 145 -37.92 23.29 9.69
N ARG A 146 -38.10 23.23 11.01
CA ARG A 146 -37.13 22.61 11.93
C ARG A 146 -36.99 21.11 11.67
N GLU A 147 -38.10 20.39 11.48
CA GLU A 147 -38.08 18.95 11.15
C GLU A 147 -37.36 18.67 9.82
N GLU A 148 -37.66 19.46 8.77
CA GLU A 148 -36.98 19.34 7.47
C GLU A 148 -35.47 19.55 7.60
N LEU A 149 -35.05 20.62 8.30
CA LEU A 149 -33.63 20.93 8.51
C LEU A 149 -32.94 19.88 9.39
N ALA A 150 -33.64 19.35 10.41
CA ALA A 150 -33.14 18.29 11.26
C ALA A 150 -32.92 16.99 10.47
N ALA A 151 -33.86 16.60 9.61
CA ALA A 151 -33.75 15.42 8.75
C ALA A 151 -32.63 15.56 7.70
N GLU A 152 -32.49 16.74 7.09
CA GLU A 152 -31.39 17.03 6.14
C GLU A 152 -30.02 16.98 6.83
N PHE A 153 -29.93 17.52 8.05
CA PHE A 153 -28.74 17.48 8.88
C PHE A 153 -28.39 16.05 9.32
N GLU A 154 -29.37 15.27 9.79
CA GLU A 154 -29.22 13.86 10.16
C GLU A 154 -28.67 13.04 8.98
N SER A 155 -29.29 13.14 7.81
CA SER A 155 -28.86 12.41 6.61
C SER A 155 -27.43 12.77 6.20
N SER A 156 -27.10 14.07 6.22
CA SER A 156 -25.76 14.54 5.84
C SER A 156 -24.69 14.05 6.82
N LEU A 157 -24.99 14.06 8.12
CA LEU A 157 -24.07 13.57 9.14
C LEU A 157 -23.90 12.06 9.12
N GLN A 158 -24.98 11.31 8.90
CA GLN A 158 -24.91 9.85 8.77
C GLN A 158 -24.01 9.45 7.58
N GLU A 159 -24.09 10.19 6.47
CA GLU A 159 -23.19 9.97 5.33
C GLU A 159 -21.71 10.24 5.70
N ILE A 160 -21.44 11.35 6.40
CA ILE A 160 -20.08 11.71 6.85
C ILE A 160 -19.54 10.64 7.82
N VAL A 161 -20.30 10.27 8.85
CA VAL A 161 -19.91 9.24 9.84
C VAL A 161 -19.65 7.91 9.15
N SER A 162 -20.52 7.48 8.23
CA SER A 162 -20.32 6.23 7.47
C SER A 162 -19.05 6.27 6.61
N THR A 163 -18.69 7.43 6.07
CA THR A 163 -17.48 7.62 5.27
C THR A 163 -16.23 7.61 6.13
N VAL A 164 -16.27 8.26 7.30
CA VAL A 164 -15.18 8.22 8.29
C VAL A 164 -14.97 6.78 8.79
N ALA A 165 -16.04 6.05 9.11
CA ALA A 165 -15.95 4.66 9.55
C ALA A 165 -15.31 3.76 8.48
N ARG A 166 -15.73 3.88 7.21
CA ARG A 166 -15.11 3.13 6.10
C ARG A 166 -13.64 3.49 5.91
N ALA A 167 -13.28 4.77 6.01
CA ALA A 167 -11.90 5.22 5.90
C ALA A 167 -11.03 4.68 7.06
N ALA A 168 -11.55 4.69 8.29
CA ALA A 168 -10.89 4.11 9.45
C ALA A 168 -10.64 2.60 9.28
N MET A 169 -11.65 1.84 8.84
CA MET A 169 -11.48 0.40 8.56
C MET A 169 -10.41 0.13 7.48
N ALA A 170 -10.41 0.90 6.40
CA ALA A 170 -9.41 0.77 5.34
C ALA A 170 -7.99 1.11 5.83
N LEU A 171 -7.85 2.11 6.71
CA LEU A 171 -6.57 2.44 7.34
C LEU A 171 -6.10 1.33 8.30
N GLN A 172 -7.00 0.71 9.06
CA GLN A 172 -6.68 -0.42 9.95
C GLN A 172 -6.17 -1.63 9.14
N GLU A 173 -6.83 -1.96 8.04
CA GLU A 173 -6.40 -3.05 7.14
C GLU A 173 -5.03 -2.75 6.53
N THR A 174 -4.84 -1.53 6.01
CA THR A 174 -3.57 -1.09 5.41
C THR A 174 -2.43 -1.13 6.43
N ALA A 175 -2.67 -0.65 7.66
CA ALA A 175 -1.72 -0.71 8.75
C ALA A 175 -1.38 -2.17 9.14
N GLY A 176 -2.37 -3.05 9.18
CA GLY A 176 -2.16 -4.48 9.42
C GLY A 176 -1.24 -5.11 8.36
N SER A 177 -1.49 -4.82 7.09
CA SER A 177 -0.67 -5.30 5.96
C SER A 177 0.76 -4.72 6.00
N LEU A 178 0.92 -3.45 6.36
CA LEU A 178 2.25 -2.83 6.52
C LEU A 178 3.04 -3.51 7.64
N ARG A 179 2.40 -3.80 8.77
CA ARG A 179 3.04 -4.48 9.90
C ARG A 179 3.46 -5.91 9.54
N GLU A 180 2.62 -6.65 8.83
CA GLU A 180 2.99 -7.98 8.33
C GLU A 180 4.18 -7.91 7.37
N THR A 181 4.17 -6.92 6.46
CA THR A 181 5.25 -6.72 5.49
C THR A 181 6.56 -6.36 6.17
N ALA A 182 6.53 -5.47 7.16
CA ALA A 182 7.68 -5.11 7.99
C ALA A 182 8.25 -6.34 8.72
N GLN A 183 7.38 -7.15 9.36
CA GLN A 183 7.80 -8.37 10.06
C GLN A 183 8.43 -9.40 9.12
N ARG A 184 7.80 -9.64 7.96
CA ARG A 184 8.35 -10.55 6.94
C ARG A 184 9.67 -10.07 6.39
N THR A 185 9.84 -8.76 6.25
CA THR A 185 11.10 -8.14 5.84
C THR A 185 12.17 -8.40 6.89
N HIS A 186 11.87 -8.22 8.18
CA HIS A 186 12.82 -8.53 9.27
C HIS A 186 13.28 -9.99 9.24
N THR A 187 12.36 -10.95 9.18
CA THR A 187 12.71 -12.39 9.15
C THR A 187 13.57 -12.75 7.93
N LYS A 188 13.30 -12.12 6.78
CA LYS A 188 14.14 -12.32 5.58
C LYS A 188 15.52 -11.70 5.76
N LEU A 189 15.62 -10.52 6.36
CA LEU A 189 16.90 -9.87 6.62
C LEU A 189 17.76 -10.69 7.57
N ASP A 190 17.18 -11.30 8.61
CA ASP A 190 17.91 -12.21 9.51
C ASP A 190 18.55 -13.38 8.74
N ALA A 191 17.78 -14.01 7.83
CA ALA A 191 18.29 -15.09 6.98
C ALA A 191 19.37 -14.62 6.00
N VAL A 192 19.20 -13.43 5.40
CA VAL A 192 20.18 -12.86 4.47
C VAL A 192 21.47 -12.48 5.20
N THR A 193 21.38 -11.93 6.43
CA THR A 193 22.55 -11.61 7.26
C THR A 193 23.37 -12.86 7.54
N SER A 194 22.74 -13.95 8.00
CA SER A 194 23.43 -15.23 8.21
C SER A 194 24.11 -15.75 6.95
N LEU A 195 23.43 -15.73 5.80
CA LEU A 195 24.01 -16.16 4.53
C LEU A 195 25.20 -15.27 4.11
N THR A 196 25.12 -13.98 4.41
CA THR A 196 26.18 -13.00 4.10
C THR A 196 27.40 -13.24 4.98
N GLU A 197 27.22 -13.54 6.27
CA GLU A 197 28.30 -13.94 7.18
C GLU A 197 29.00 -15.22 6.71
N ASP A 198 28.23 -16.25 6.33
CA ASP A 198 28.77 -17.50 5.77
C ASP A 198 29.57 -17.24 4.49
N THR A 199 29.04 -16.40 3.59
CA THR A 199 29.73 -16.02 2.35
C THR A 199 31.03 -15.27 2.62
N CYS A 200 31.08 -14.43 3.66
CA CYS A 200 32.30 -13.74 4.05
C CYS A 200 33.35 -14.74 4.56
N ALA A 201 32.93 -15.69 5.40
CA ALA A 201 33.80 -16.74 5.90
C ALA A 201 34.34 -17.63 4.77
N ASP A 202 33.52 -17.95 3.77
CA ASP A 202 33.95 -18.71 2.60
C ASP A 202 34.96 -17.94 1.73
N ALA A 203 34.76 -16.63 1.54
CA ALA A 203 35.73 -15.79 0.85
C ALA A 203 37.08 -15.72 1.59
N ASP A 204 37.05 -15.60 2.93
CA ASP A 204 38.27 -15.61 3.75
C ASP A 204 38.96 -17.00 3.69
N ARG A 205 38.21 -18.11 3.65
CA ARG A 205 38.76 -19.46 3.44
C ARG A 205 39.40 -19.62 2.07
N ILE A 206 38.78 -19.09 1.02
CA ILE A 206 39.36 -19.11 -0.34
C ILE A 206 40.68 -18.34 -0.34
N ALA A 207 40.73 -17.15 0.28
CA ALA A 207 41.96 -16.37 0.38
C ALA A 207 43.09 -17.17 1.07
N ALA A 208 42.79 -17.81 2.20
CA ALA A 208 43.75 -18.66 2.90
C ALA A 208 44.23 -19.86 2.06
N ALA A 209 43.31 -20.58 1.40
CA ALA A 209 43.67 -21.68 0.50
C ALA A 209 44.52 -21.21 -0.69
N THR A 210 44.32 -19.98 -1.13
CA THR A 210 45.09 -19.36 -2.22
C THR A 210 46.50 -18.96 -1.78
N ASP A 211 46.67 -18.56 -0.52
CA ASP A 211 47.99 -18.35 0.10
C ASP A 211 48.77 -19.68 0.19
N GLU A 212 48.12 -20.76 0.64
CA GLU A 212 48.72 -22.11 0.65
C GLU A 212 49.10 -22.60 -0.76
N LEU A 213 48.24 -22.36 -1.75
CA LEU A 213 48.55 -22.67 -3.16
C LEU A 213 49.75 -21.88 -3.68
N SER A 214 49.92 -20.62 -3.26
CA SER A 214 51.07 -19.80 -3.66
C SER A 214 52.38 -20.38 -3.13
N GLU A 215 52.37 -20.89 -1.90
CA GLU A 215 53.54 -21.56 -1.30
C GLU A 215 53.86 -22.88 -2.04
N ALA A 216 52.84 -23.70 -2.31
CA ALA A 216 53.00 -24.96 -3.05
C ALA A 216 53.54 -24.72 -4.48
N VAL A 217 53.04 -23.71 -5.19
CA VAL A 217 53.52 -23.34 -6.53
C VAL A 217 54.99 -22.91 -6.49
N ARG A 218 55.40 -22.18 -5.45
CA ARG A 218 56.81 -21.79 -5.27
C ARG A 218 57.71 -23.00 -5.02
N GLU A 219 57.27 -23.91 -4.16
CA GLU A 219 58.02 -25.15 -3.85
C GLU A 219 58.21 -26.01 -5.11
N ILE A 220 57.18 -26.17 -5.94
CA ILE A 220 57.30 -26.90 -7.22
C ILE A 220 58.34 -26.24 -8.14
N GLY A 221 58.43 -24.90 -8.12
CA GLY A 221 59.42 -24.15 -8.90
C GLY A 221 60.84 -24.40 -8.44
N ASP A 222 61.06 -24.35 -7.12
CA ASP A 222 62.34 -24.66 -6.51
C ASP A 222 62.75 -26.12 -6.81
N GLN A 223 61.80 -27.06 -6.73
CA GLN A 223 62.04 -28.48 -7.02
C GLN A 223 62.34 -28.76 -8.50
N ALA A 224 61.68 -28.07 -9.43
CA ALA A 224 61.94 -28.18 -10.87
C ALA A 224 63.32 -27.60 -11.24
N SER A 225 63.72 -26.51 -10.59
CA SER A 225 65.05 -25.91 -10.73
C SER A 225 66.14 -26.84 -10.20
N ALA A 226 65.96 -27.37 -8.97
CA ALA A 226 66.88 -28.35 -8.38
C ALA A 226 67.03 -29.61 -9.26
N SER A 227 65.93 -30.09 -9.84
CA SER A 227 65.95 -31.25 -10.76
C SER A 227 66.75 -30.97 -12.03
N SER A 228 66.67 -29.75 -12.59
CA SER A 228 67.49 -29.37 -13.77
C SER A 228 68.98 -29.31 -13.42
N VAL A 229 69.35 -28.78 -12.25
CA VAL A 229 70.74 -28.75 -11.76
C VAL A 229 71.29 -30.17 -11.61
N SER A 230 70.57 -31.06 -10.93
CA SER A 230 71.00 -32.45 -10.75
C SER A 230 71.12 -33.21 -12.09
N ALA A 231 70.24 -32.92 -13.05
CA ALA A 231 70.33 -33.52 -14.38
C ALA A 231 71.61 -33.08 -15.13
N HIS A 232 72.00 -31.80 -15.00
CA HIS A 232 73.24 -31.29 -15.58
C HIS A 232 74.49 -31.89 -14.92
N GLU A 233 74.50 -32.05 -13.59
CA GLU A 233 75.60 -32.73 -12.88
C GLU A 233 75.76 -34.19 -13.33
N ALA A 234 74.65 -34.89 -13.55
CA ALA A 234 74.64 -36.24 -14.08
C ALA A 234 75.19 -36.29 -15.52
N LEU A 235 74.85 -35.32 -16.37
CA LEU A 235 75.39 -35.21 -17.73
C LEU A 235 76.89 -34.97 -17.74
N GLU A 236 77.39 -34.08 -16.88
CA GLU A 236 78.82 -33.80 -16.76
C GLU A 236 79.59 -35.06 -16.34
N THR A 237 79.03 -35.80 -15.37
CA THR A 237 79.60 -37.07 -14.90
C THR A 237 79.61 -38.13 -16.01
N SER A 238 78.50 -38.26 -16.75
CA SER A 238 78.38 -39.17 -17.91
C SER A 238 79.38 -38.80 -19.02
N THR A 239 79.54 -37.51 -19.33
CA THR A 239 80.49 -36.99 -20.32
C THR A 239 81.92 -37.36 -19.95
N ARG A 240 82.32 -37.11 -18.69
CA ARG A 240 83.63 -37.47 -18.15
C ARG A 240 83.90 -38.98 -18.19
N SER A 241 82.86 -39.80 -17.94
CA SER A 241 82.93 -41.25 -18.10
C SER A 241 83.15 -41.63 -19.57
N GLY A 242 82.48 -40.94 -20.50
CA GLY A 242 82.64 -41.13 -21.94
C GLY A 242 84.05 -40.82 -22.43
N GLU A 243 84.67 -39.75 -21.92
CA GLU A 243 86.07 -39.41 -22.22
C GLU A 243 87.03 -40.51 -21.77
N ARG A 244 86.84 -41.06 -20.56
CA ARG A 244 87.65 -42.17 -20.04
C ARG A 244 87.47 -43.45 -20.86
N VAL A 245 86.25 -43.74 -21.29
CA VAL A 245 85.93 -44.87 -22.17
C VAL A 245 86.59 -44.70 -23.54
N THR A 246 86.61 -43.47 -24.08
CA THR A 246 87.28 -43.16 -25.34
C THR A 246 88.81 -43.35 -25.23
N GLN A 247 89.40 -42.94 -24.10
CA GLN A 247 90.82 -43.21 -23.81
C GLN A 247 91.11 -44.71 -23.72
N LEU A 248 90.22 -45.49 -23.09
CA LEU A 248 90.34 -46.95 -23.02
C LEU A 248 90.24 -47.61 -24.40
N ALA A 249 89.34 -47.12 -25.28
CA ALA A 249 89.21 -47.60 -26.65
C ALA A 249 90.49 -47.33 -27.46
N ALA A 250 91.09 -46.13 -27.31
CA ALA A 250 92.36 -45.79 -27.93
C ALA A 250 93.51 -46.68 -27.44
N ALA A 251 93.64 -46.87 -26.12
CA ALA A 251 94.64 -47.75 -25.53
C ALA A 251 94.46 -49.21 -26.01
N SER A 252 93.22 -49.70 -26.11
CA SER A 252 92.93 -51.04 -26.62
C SER A 252 93.34 -51.19 -28.09
N GLN A 253 93.20 -50.14 -28.90
CA GLN A 253 93.66 -50.11 -30.30
C GLN A 253 95.19 -50.13 -30.42
N GLU A 254 95.92 -49.46 -29.52
CA GLU A 254 97.38 -49.56 -29.44
C GLU A 254 97.82 -50.99 -29.07
N ILE A 255 97.18 -51.61 -28.07
CA ILE A 255 97.46 -53.01 -27.69
C ILE A 255 97.18 -53.94 -28.88
N LYS A 256 96.13 -53.71 -29.67
CA LYS A 256 95.85 -54.49 -30.88
C LYS A 256 97.00 -54.44 -31.86
N THR A 257 97.51 -53.24 -32.14
CA THR A 257 98.64 -53.02 -33.05
C THR A 257 99.90 -53.73 -32.56
N ILE A 258 100.15 -53.72 -31.25
CA ILE A 258 101.26 -54.45 -30.62
C ILE A 258 101.05 -55.97 -30.74
N SER A 259 99.83 -56.48 -30.49
CA SER A 259 99.50 -57.90 -30.60
C SER A 259 99.70 -58.42 -32.03
N GLU A 260 99.26 -57.66 -33.04
CA GLU A 260 99.48 -57.96 -34.47
C GLU A 260 100.98 -58.02 -34.82
N LEU A 261 101.78 -57.09 -34.29
CA LEU A 261 103.24 -57.11 -34.45
C LEU A 261 103.87 -58.35 -33.82
N ILE A 262 103.49 -58.71 -32.58
CA ILE A 262 104.00 -59.89 -31.88
C ILE A 262 103.60 -61.16 -32.65
N GLN A 263 102.37 -61.23 -33.15
CA GLN A 263 101.90 -62.34 -33.97
C GLN A 263 102.71 -62.48 -35.26
N GLY A 264 103.05 -61.35 -35.90
CA GLY A 264 103.98 -61.31 -37.04
C GLY A 264 105.38 -61.81 -36.69
N ILE A 265 105.96 -61.35 -35.56
CA ILE A 265 107.26 -61.81 -35.06
C ILE A 265 107.23 -63.31 -34.74
N ALA A 266 106.16 -63.80 -34.11
CA ALA A 266 106.00 -65.22 -33.81
C ALA A 266 105.91 -66.06 -35.09
N ALA A 267 105.15 -65.61 -36.09
CA ALA A 267 105.09 -66.28 -37.40
C ALA A 267 106.46 -66.31 -38.10
N GLN A 268 107.19 -65.19 -38.10
CA GLN A 268 108.55 -65.12 -38.66
C GLN A 268 109.53 -66.02 -37.90
N THR A 269 109.45 -66.04 -36.56
CA THR A 269 110.26 -66.89 -35.68
C THR A 269 109.99 -68.37 -35.92
N ASN A 270 108.72 -68.74 -36.08
CA ASN A 270 108.32 -70.10 -36.42
C ASN A 270 108.92 -70.54 -37.78
N LEU A 271 108.91 -69.65 -38.77
CA LEU A 271 109.48 -69.89 -40.09
C LEU A 271 111.01 -70.03 -40.04
N LEU A 272 111.70 -69.17 -39.28
CA LEU A 272 113.14 -69.28 -39.02
C LEU A 272 113.51 -70.58 -38.30
N ALA A 273 112.74 -70.96 -37.28
CA ALA A 273 112.93 -72.20 -36.53
C ALA A 273 112.68 -73.44 -37.39
N LEU A 274 111.69 -73.39 -38.29
CA LEU A 274 111.45 -74.43 -39.26
C LEU A 274 112.64 -74.58 -40.23
N ASN A 275 113.14 -73.48 -40.78
CA ASN A 275 114.34 -73.49 -41.64
C ASN A 275 115.57 -74.05 -40.90
N ALA A 276 115.76 -73.67 -39.64
CA ALA A 276 116.84 -74.19 -38.80
C ALA A 276 116.68 -75.68 -38.50
N THR A 277 115.45 -76.16 -38.32
CA THR A 277 115.15 -77.60 -38.11
C THR A 277 115.48 -78.40 -39.38
N VAL A 278 115.14 -77.86 -40.56
CA VAL A 278 115.49 -78.47 -41.86
C VAL A 278 117.01 -78.55 -42.03
N GLU A 279 117.74 -77.47 -41.74
CA GLU A 279 119.20 -77.45 -41.89
C GLU A 279 119.91 -78.34 -40.84
N ALA A 280 119.38 -78.40 -39.63
CA ALA A 280 119.86 -79.32 -38.59
C ALA A 280 119.64 -80.79 -38.97
N ALA A 281 118.52 -81.13 -39.62
CA ALA A 281 118.29 -82.47 -40.19
C ALA A 281 119.28 -82.78 -41.34
N ARG A 282 119.64 -81.76 -42.14
CA ARG A 282 120.60 -81.87 -43.24
C ARG A 282 122.03 -82.13 -42.78
N ALA A 283 122.41 -81.62 -41.60
CA ALA A 283 123.71 -81.84 -40.97
C ALA A 283 123.90 -83.22 -40.30
N GLY A 284 122.87 -84.08 -40.28
CA GLY A 284 122.97 -85.44 -39.74
C GLY A 284 123.23 -85.50 -38.23
N GLU A 285 124.13 -86.38 -37.77
CA GLU A 285 124.42 -86.54 -36.33
C GLU A 285 124.99 -85.27 -35.67
N ALA A 286 125.76 -84.46 -36.41
CA ALA A 286 126.36 -83.22 -35.91
C ALA A 286 125.30 -82.13 -35.59
N GLY A 287 124.11 -82.22 -36.19
CA GLY A 287 123.02 -81.27 -36.02
C GLY A 287 122.00 -81.59 -34.92
N ARG A 288 122.10 -82.74 -34.22
CA ARG A 288 121.08 -83.19 -33.25
C ARG A 288 120.79 -82.17 -32.14
N SER A 289 121.81 -81.57 -31.54
CA SER A 289 121.63 -80.56 -30.49
C SER A 289 120.97 -79.28 -31.03
N PHE A 290 121.31 -78.87 -32.25
CA PHE A 290 120.67 -77.76 -32.95
C PHE A 290 119.21 -78.05 -33.30
N ALA A 291 118.87 -79.27 -33.71
CA ALA A 291 117.50 -79.68 -34.02
C ALA A 291 116.58 -79.62 -32.79
N VAL A 292 117.09 -79.93 -31.59
CA VAL A 292 116.32 -79.80 -30.34
C VAL A 292 116.02 -78.34 -30.04
N VAL A 293 117.02 -77.46 -30.16
CA VAL A 293 116.84 -76.01 -29.95
C VAL A 293 115.87 -75.43 -30.98
N ALA A 294 116.00 -75.78 -32.25
CA ALA A 294 115.12 -75.30 -33.31
C ALA A 294 113.66 -75.73 -33.10
N ASN A 295 113.41 -76.97 -32.68
CA ASN A 295 112.06 -77.44 -32.33
C ASN A 295 111.49 -76.73 -31.10
N GLU A 296 112.31 -76.43 -30.09
CA GLU A 296 111.85 -75.70 -28.91
C GLU A 296 111.51 -74.24 -29.24
N VAL A 297 112.30 -73.58 -30.10
CA VAL A 297 111.99 -72.23 -30.62
C VAL A 297 110.70 -72.27 -31.46
N LYS A 298 110.51 -73.29 -32.29
CA LYS A 298 109.28 -73.49 -33.07
C LYS A 298 108.04 -73.60 -32.17
N ARG A 299 108.10 -74.46 -31.15
CA ARG A 299 107.02 -74.66 -30.17
C ARG A 299 106.72 -73.39 -29.38
N LEU A 300 107.75 -72.64 -28.99
CA LEU A 300 107.60 -71.36 -28.31
C LEU A 300 106.91 -70.33 -29.21
N ALA A 301 107.27 -70.28 -30.50
CA ALA A 301 106.65 -69.39 -31.47
C ALA A 301 105.16 -69.71 -31.71
N GLU A 302 104.79 -71.00 -31.84
CA GLU A 302 103.38 -71.45 -31.94
C GLU A 302 102.57 -71.07 -30.67
N LYS A 303 103.17 -71.27 -29.49
CA LYS A 303 102.54 -70.87 -28.22
C LYS A 303 102.34 -69.36 -28.14
N THR A 304 103.32 -68.57 -28.56
CA THR A 304 103.22 -67.11 -28.63
C THR A 304 102.11 -66.68 -29.60
N GLY A 305 102.02 -67.29 -30.78
CA GLY A 305 100.97 -66.99 -31.76
C GLY A 305 99.56 -67.31 -31.28
N THR A 306 99.41 -68.39 -30.50
CA THR A 306 98.12 -68.74 -29.86
C THR A 306 97.77 -67.73 -28.77
N ALA A 307 98.73 -67.35 -27.91
CA ALA A 307 98.51 -66.38 -26.86
C ALA A 307 98.14 -64.99 -27.42
N THR A 308 98.75 -64.54 -28.53
CA THR A 308 98.35 -63.28 -29.18
C THR A 308 96.97 -63.34 -29.83
N HIS A 309 96.53 -64.51 -30.30
CA HIS A 309 95.16 -64.70 -30.79
C HIS A 309 94.12 -64.56 -29.68
N ASP A 310 94.37 -65.16 -28.51
CA ASP A 310 93.49 -65.02 -27.34
C ASP A 310 93.42 -63.55 -26.87
N ILE A 311 94.55 -62.83 -26.91
CA ILE A 311 94.62 -61.39 -26.62
C ILE A 311 93.77 -60.58 -27.61
N ASP A 312 93.81 -60.88 -28.92
CA ASP A 312 92.97 -60.20 -29.92
C ASP A 312 91.47 -60.39 -29.63
N GLY A 313 91.07 -61.59 -29.17
CA GLY A 313 89.71 -61.85 -28.70
C GLY A 313 89.30 -60.94 -27.54
N GLN A 314 90.15 -60.83 -26.50
CA GLN A 314 89.88 -59.97 -25.35
C GLN A 314 89.81 -58.48 -25.73
N ILE A 315 90.66 -58.03 -26.66
CA ILE A 315 90.63 -56.64 -27.15
C ILE A 315 89.32 -56.35 -27.89
N LYS A 316 88.82 -57.28 -28.71
CA LYS A 316 87.52 -57.13 -29.38
C LYS A 316 86.36 -57.03 -28.39
N ASP A 317 86.39 -57.82 -27.32
CA ASP A 317 85.38 -57.74 -26.26
C ASP A 317 85.42 -56.39 -25.54
N ILE A 318 86.62 -55.88 -25.22
CA ILE A 318 86.81 -54.55 -24.63
C ILE A 318 86.30 -53.44 -25.56
N GLN A 319 86.62 -53.52 -26.86
CA GLN A 319 86.16 -52.55 -27.86
C GLN A 319 84.63 -52.57 -28.01
N THR A 320 84.03 -53.75 -28.00
CA THR A 320 82.57 -53.92 -28.07
C THR A 320 81.90 -53.32 -26.85
N ALA A 321 82.41 -53.60 -25.65
CA ALA A 321 81.90 -53.06 -24.39
C ALA A 321 82.06 -51.53 -24.32
N THR A 322 83.19 -50.99 -24.75
CA THR A 322 83.40 -49.53 -24.77
C THR A 322 82.47 -48.83 -25.75
N ASN A 323 82.26 -49.37 -26.96
CA ASN A 323 81.29 -48.82 -27.91
C ASN A 323 79.86 -48.82 -27.36
N ALA A 324 79.44 -49.88 -26.67
CA ALA A 324 78.13 -49.94 -26.02
C ALA A 324 77.97 -48.84 -24.95
N VAL A 325 79.01 -48.58 -24.16
CA VAL A 325 78.98 -47.49 -23.15
C VAL A 325 78.90 -46.11 -23.80
N VAL A 326 79.59 -45.88 -24.92
CA VAL A 326 79.48 -44.62 -25.68
C VAL A 326 78.05 -44.40 -26.19
N GLU A 327 77.40 -45.44 -26.72
CA GLU A 327 76.02 -45.35 -27.19
C GLU A 327 75.04 -45.02 -26.05
N GLU A 328 75.19 -45.68 -24.89
CA GLU A 328 74.38 -45.38 -23.70
C GLU A 328 74.58 -43.94 -23.19
N ASN A 329 75.81 -43.42 -23.25
CA ASN A 329 76.08 -42.01 -22.91
C ASN A 329 75.35 -41.02 -23.83
N VAL A 330 75.25 -41.30 -25.13
CA VAL A 330 74.47 -40.46 -26.06
C VAL A 330 72.98 -40.46 -25.66
N LYS A 331 72.44 -41.62 -25.25
CA LYS A 331 71.05 -41.72 -24.75
C LYS A 331 70.86 -40.91 -23.48
N ILE A 332 71.83 -40.90 -22.56
CA ILE A 332 71.80 -40.07 -21.34
C ILE A 332 71.71 -38.58 -21.71
N GLY A 333 72.51 -38.10 -22.68
CA GLY A 333 72.44 -36.72 -23.16
C GLY A 333 71.04 -36.33 -23.67
N ALA A 334 70.40 -37.22 -24.43
CA ALA A 334 69.03 -36.99 -24.91
C ALA A 334 67.98 -37.01 -23.79
N VAL A 335 68.19 -37.75 -22.71
CA VAL A 335 67.32 -37.71 -21.52
C VAL A 335 67.46 -36.37 -20.81
N VAL A 336 68.69 -35.90 -20.58
CA VAL A 336 68.94 -34.62 -19.88
C VAL A 336 68.40 -33.44 -20.68
N SER A 337 68.56 -33.42 -22.00
CA SER A 337 67.98 -32.36 -22.85
C SER A 337 66.44 -32.31 -22.76
N ARG A 338 65.77 -33.46 -22.66
CA ARG A 338 64.31 -33.49 -22.42
C ARG A 338 63.94 -33.02 -21.02
N MET A 339 64.76 -33.33 -20.01
CA MET A 339 64.54 -32.81 -18.65
C MET A 339 64.63 -31.29 -18.60
N ASP A 340 65.57 -30.69 -19.33
CA ASP A 340 65.69 -29.23 -19.43
C ASP A 340 64.46 -28.59 -20.08
N GLU A 341 63.97 -29.17 -21.18
CA GLU A 341 62.73 -28.72 -21.84
C GLU A 341 61.52 -28.80 -20.88
N PHE A 342 61.41 -29.87 -20.09
CA PHE A 342 60.35 -30.00 -19.10
C PHE A 342 60.49 -28.99 -17.95
N SER A 343 61.69 -28.78 -17.42
CA SER A 343 61.93 -27.76 -16.39
C SER A 343 61.58 -26.36 -16.89
N ALA A 344 61.90 -26.02 -18.14
CA ALA A 344 61.51 -24.75 -18.74
C ALA A 344 59.99 -24.60 -18.88
N LYS A 345 59.28 -25.65 -19.30
CA LYS A 345 57.82 -25.67 -19.37
C LYS A 345 57.16 -25.55 -17.99
N ILE A 346 57.71 -26.21 -16.98
CA ILE A 346 57.25 -26.11 -15.59
C ILE A 346 57.43 -24.66 -15.09
N ALA A 347 58.61 -24.06 -15.30
CA ALA A 347 58.87 -22.67 -14.91
C ALA A 347 57.88 -21.68 -15.54
N SER A 348 57.59 -21.84 -16.84
CA SER A 348 56.56 -21.02 -17.51
C SER A 348 55.17 -21.24 -16.91
N SER A 349 54.80 -22.48 -16.61
CA SER A 349 53.49 -22.81 -16.02
C SER A 349 53.34 -22.25 -14.61
N ILE A 350 54.43 -22.24 -13.83
CA ILE A 350 54.49 -21.67 -12.49
C ILE A 350 54.29 -20.16 -12.51
N GLN A 351 54.89 -19.47 -13.48
CA GLN A 351 54.68 -18.03 -13.64
C GLN A 351 53.20 -17.71 -13.92
N GLU A 352 52.57 -18.44 -14.84
CA GLU A 352 51.14 -18.29 -15.13
C GLU A 352 50.26 -18.62 -13.91
N GLN A 353 50.55 -19.73 -13.20
CA GLN A 353 49.83 -20.09 -11.99
C GLN A 353 49.98 -19.04 -10.89
N THR A 354 51.16 -18.45 -10.72
CA THR A 354 51.38 -17.39 -9.73
C THR A 354 50.49 -16.18 -10.00
N GLU A 355 50.36 -15.76 -11.26
CA GLU A 355 49.48 -14.66 -11.65
C GLU A 355 47.99 -15.01 -11.47
N VAL A 356 47.58 -16.23 -11.79
CA VAL A 356 46.20 -16.70 -11.59
C VAL A 356 45.85 -16.74 -10.10
N THR A 357 46.72 -17.33 -9.28
CA THR A 357 46.55 -17.45 -7.83
C THR A 357 46.46 -16.07 -7.18
N ALA A 358 47.31 -15.11 -7.58
CA ALA A 358 47.22 -13.73 -7.10
C ALA A 358 45.86 -13.08 -7.43
N ARG A 359 45.36 -13.25 -8.67
CA ARG A 359 44.04 -12.73 -9.06
C ARG A 359 42.89 -13.37 -8.28
N ILE A 360 42.97 -14.67 -7.99
CA ILE A 360 41.97 -15.36 -7.16
C ILE A 360 41.96 -14.77 -5.75
N ASN A 361 43.14 -14.54 -5.16
CA ASN A 361 43.27 -13.95 -3.82
C ASN A 361 42.64 -12.54 -3.77
N ASP A 362 42.97 -11.70 -4.74
CA ASP A 362 42.40 -10.35 -4.85
C ASP A 362 40.88 -10.40 -5.05
N SER A 363 40.39 -11.32 -5.89
CA SER A 363 38.95 -11.49 -6.11
C SER A 363 38.23 -11.96 -4.85
N ALA A 364 38.83 -12.87 -4.07
CA ALA A 364 38.28 -13.33 -2.80
C ALA A 364 38.22 -12.20 -1.76
N ARG A 365 39.29 -11.40 -1.64
CA ARG A 365 39.31 -10.22 -0.75
C ARG A 365 38.27 -9.17 -1.14
N ASN A 366 38.12 -8.91 -2.44
CA ASN A 366 37.09 -8.01 -2.95
C ASN A 366 35.68 -8.53 -2.67
N ALA A 367 35.45 -9.84 -2.86
CA ALA A 367 34.18 -10.47 -2.50
C ALA A 367 33.88 -10.32 -1.00
N ALA A 368 34.86 -10.62 -0.12
CA ALA A 368 34.71 -10.43 1.32
C ALA A 368 34.40 -8.96 1.69
N GLY A 369 35.07 -8.00 1.05
CA GLY A 369 34.80 -6.57 1.24
C GLY A 369 33.39 -6.16 0.79
N ALA A 370 32.95 -6.62 -0.38
CA ALA A 370 31.59 -6.37 -0.88
C ALA A 370 30.52 -6.98 0.04
N THR A 371 30.75 -8.20 0.50
CA THR A 371 29.87 -8.90 1.45
C THR A 371 29.76 -8.14 2.78
N ARG A 372 30.85 -7.60 3.33
CA ARG A 372 30.80 -6.72 4.52
C ARG A 372 29.99 -5.45 4.29
N ASN A 373 30.08 -4.85 3.11
CA ASN A 373 29.25 -3.69 2.75
C ASN A 373 27.76 -4.06 2.66
N ILE A 374 27.43 -5.27 2.20
CA ILE A 374 26.04 -5.77 2.21
C ILE A 374 25.53 -5.84 3.65
N VAL A 375 26.30 -6.37 4.61
CA VAL A 375 25.89 -6.41 6.03
C VAL A 375 25.56 -5.03 6.58
N ASN A 376 26.37 -4.02 6.27
CA ASN A 376 26.09 -2.63 6.68
C ASN A 376 24.78 -2.12 6.08
N ASN A 377 24.53 -2.37 4.79
CA ASN A 377 23.27 -2.00 4.13
C ASN A 377 22.07 -2.75 4.73
N LEU A 378 22.20 -4.03 5.06
CA LEU A 378 21.14 -4.81 5.71
C LEU A 378 20.74 -4.19 7.05
N THR A 379 21.70 -3.66 7.81
CA THR A 379 21.42 -2.94 9.07
C THR A 379 20.51 -1.73 8.83
N HIS A 380 20.73 -0.97 7.76
CA HIS A 380 19.85 0.14 7.39
C HIS A 380 18.45 -0.35 6.97
N VAL A 381 18.37 -1.40 6.16
CA VAL A 381 17.06 -1.96 5.74
C VAL A 381 16.29 -2.54 6.93
N MET A 382 16.97 -3.12 7.92
CA MET A 382 16.34 -3.58 9.17
C MET A 382 15.73 -2.42 9.95
N GLN A 383 16.44 -1.29 9.99
CA GLN A 383 15.95 -0.06 10.63
C GLN A 383 14.73 0.51 9.87
N ASP A 384 14.77 0.59 8.54
CA ASP A 384 13.64 1.07 7.73
C ASP A 384 12.40 0.19 7.88
N ALA A 385 12.58 -1.14 7.95
CA ALA A 385 11.51 -2.09 8.20
C ALA A 385 10.89 -1.90 9.59
N LYS A 386 11.72 -1.63 10.61
CA LYS A 386 11.26 -1.31 11.96
C LYS A 386 10.45 -0.01 11.99
N GLU A 387 10.95 1.05 11.37
CA GLU A 387 10.25 2.34 11.28
C GLU A 387 8.91 2.21 10.54
N THR A 388 8.85 1.36 9.52
CA THR A 388 7.60 1.01 8.82
C THR A 388 6.62 0.32 9.77
N GLY A 389 7.09 -0.63 10.58
CA GLY A 389 6.28 -1.32 11.59
C GLY A 389 5.74 -0.38 12.66
N ASP A 390 6.58 0.51 13.18
CA ASP A 390 6.20 1.52 14.18
C ASP A 390 5.18 2.53 13.60
N SER A 391 5.40 2.98 12.36
CA SER A 391 4.47 3.87 11.64
C SER A 391 3.12 3.20 11.37
N ALA A 392 3.13 1.92 11.03
CA ALA A 392 1.91 1.14 10.83
C ALA A 392 1.12 1.00 12.15
N GLU A 393 1.79 0.76 13.27
CA GLU A 393 1.15 0.74 14.60
C GLU A 393 0.52 2.10 14.95
N GLN A 394 1.21 3.21 14.67
CA GLN A 394 0.66 4.56 14.89
C GLN A 394 -0.56 4.84 13.99
N LEU A 395 -0.52 4.43 12.72
CA LEU A 395 -1.65 4.52 11.80
C LEU A 395 -2.85 3.69 12.29
N PHE A 396 -2.60 2.48 12.77
CA PHE A 396 -3.64 1.61 13.31
C PHE A 396 -4.35 2.26 14.50
N ARG A 397 -3.60 2.84 15.44
CA ARG A 397 -4.17 3.58 16.58
C ARG A 397 -4.97 4.80 16.14
N SER A 398 -4.42 5.60 15.23
CA SER A 398 -5.12 6.79 14.70
C SER A 398 -6.44 6.41 14.01
N ALA A 399 -6.47 5.26 13.33
CA ALA A 399 -7.68 4.74 12.72
C ALA A 399 -8.70 4.24 13.76
N MET A 400 -8.25 3.61 14.86
CA MET A 400 -9.13 3.30 16.00
C MET A 400 -9.75 4.56 16.61
N ASP A 401 -8.95 5.60 16.85
CA ASP A 401 -9.41 6.87 17.42
C ASP A 401 -10.45 7.54 16.51
N LEU A 402 -10.26 7.49 15.17
CA LEU A 402 -11.25 7.98 14.20
C LEU A 402 -12.57 7.20 14.25
N SER A 403 -12.50 5.87 14.42
CA SER A 403 -13.70 5.03 14.56
C SER A 403 -14.48 5.40 15.82
N GLU A 404 -13.79 5.54 16.96
CA GLU A 404 -14.40 5.94 18.23
C GLU A 404 -15.01 7.35 18.14
N LEU A 405 -14.29 8.29 17.50
CA LEU A 405 -14.81 9.65 17.29
C LEU A 405 -16.06 9.66 16.41
N GLY A 406 -16.10 8.82 15.38
CA GLY A 406 -17.28 8.63 14.52
C GLY A 406 -18.50 8.10 15.30
N GLU A 407 -18.31 7.09 16.14
CA GLU A 407 -19.37 6.54 17.00
C GLU A 407 -19.87 7.56 18.02
N ARG A 408 -18.97 8.31 18.66
CA ARG A 408 -19.32 9.38 19.59
C ARG A 408 -20.08 10.52 18.91
N LEU A 409 -19.68 10.92 17.71
CA LEU A 409 -20.37 11.95 16.94
C LEU A 409 -21.79 11.51 16.60
N GLN A 410 -21.97 10.25 16.14
CA GLN A 410 -23.30 9.70 15.86
C GLN A 410 -24.20 9.77 17.12
N SER A 411 -23.70 9.29 18.27
CA SER A 411 -24.48 9.31 19.51
C SER A 411 -24.85 10.73 19.98
N GLN A 412 -23.95 11.71 19.84
CA GLN A 412 -24.24 13.11 20.18
C GLN A 412 -25.27 13.72 19.25
N VAL A 413 -25.23 13.38 17.97
CA VAL A 413 -26.19 13.86 16.96
C VAL A 413 -27.57 13.25 17.20
N ASP A 414 -27.65 11.95 17.48
CA ASP A 414 -28.91 11.27 17.81
C ASP A 414 -29.59 11.95 19.02
N THR A 415 -28.81 12.24 20.07
CA THR A 415 -29.28 12.95 21.27
C THR A 415 -29.79 14.36 20.94
N PHE A 416 -29.02 15.11 20.14
CA PHE A 416 -29.38 16.47 19.74
C PHE A 416 -30.65 16.52 18.87
N LEU A 417 -30.83 15.56 17.98
CA LEU A 417 -32.03 15.44 17.14
C LEU A 417 -33.25 15.08 17.97
N GLU A 418 -33.12 14.22 18.99
CA GLU A 418 -34.19 13.92 19.95
C GLU A 418 -34.65 15.18 20.71
N GLU A 419 -33.71 16.03 21.15
CA GLU A 419 -34.01 17.30 21.84
C GLU A 419 -34.71 18.32 20.93
N ILE A 420 -34.28 18.48 19.67
CA ILE A 420 -34.83 19.48 18.74
C ILE A 420 -36.18 19.08 18.14
N THR A 421 -36.37 17.80 17.86
CA THR A 421 -37.63 17.29 17.28
C THR A 421 -38.72 17.12 18.33
N GLY A 422 -38.41 17.30 19.62
CA GLY A 422 -39.41 17.21 20.68
C GLY A 422 -39.98 15.80 20.84
N ARG A 423 -39.24 14.75 20.44
CA ARG A 423 -39.65 13.35 20.64
C ARG A 423 -39.74 12.94 22.12
N HIS A 424 -39.52 13.88 23.05
CA HIS A 424 -39.65 13.68 24.48
C HIS A 424 -41.08 13.80 25.04
N GLU A 425 -42.09 14.23 24.25
CA GLU A 425 -43.46 14.39 24.78
C GLU A 425 -44.49 13.33 24.34
N GLU A 426 -44.19 12.44 23.39
CA GLU A 426 -45.16 11.39 22.96
C GLU A 426 -44.90 9.98 23.50
N SER A 427 -43.72 9.71 24.09
CA SER A 427 -43.41 8.36 24.59
C SER A 427 -43.99 8.08 25.99
N ASP A 428 -44.27 9.11 26.80
CA ASP A 428 -44.65 8.92 28.20
C ASP A 428 -46.18 8.79 28.41
N ASP A 429 -47.00 9.25 27.46
CA ASP A 429 -48.46 9.22 27.59
C ASP A 429 -49.12 7.92 27.07
N ARG A 430 -48.38 7.08 26.34
CA ARG A 430 -48.87 5.74 25.91
C ARG A 430 -48.84 4.68 27.02
N HIS A 431 -48.24 4.97 28.17
CA HIS A 431 -48.17 4.04 29.32
C HIS A 431 -49.14 4.35 30.46
N ARG A 432 -50.02 5.36 30.34
CA ARG A 432 -51.07 5.66 31.33
C ARG A 432 -52.48 5.43 30.77
N SER A 433 -52.81 4.18 30.50
CA SER A 433 -54.21 3.73 30.49
C SER A 433 -54.46 2.82 31.69
N PRO A 434 -55.29 3.21 32.66
CA PRO A 434 -55.73 2.29 33.71
C PRO A 434 -56.76 1.33 33.09
N ARG A 435 -56.43 0.04 33.03
CA ARG A 435 -57.41 -1.01 32.72
C ARG A 435 -58.35 -1.19 33.92
N PRO A 436 -59.68 -1.32 33.71
CA PRO A 436 -60.57 -1.89 34.73
C PRO A 436 -60.30 -3.38 34.94
#